data_AF-Q4CPA1-F1
#
_entry.id   AF-Q4CPA1-F1
#
_cell.length_a   1.000
_cell.length_b   1.000
_cell.length_c   1.000
_cell.angle_alpha   90.00
_cell.angle_beta   90.00
_cell.angle_gamma   90.00
#
_symmetry.space_group_name_H-M   'P 1'
#
loop_
_entity.id
_entity.type
_entity.pdbx_description
1 polymer ?
#
loop_
_entity_poly.entity_id
_entity_poly.type
_entity_poly.pdbx_seq_one_letter_code
_entity_poly.pdbx_strand_id
1 'polypeptide(L)'
;MRQPRRTALLLPPWLMMVVCCVGVCVAADPAVKHRCGFDAMMKKYGRLPTAVVREVPRRGQGAMQAYTAAGEDGDDGWAPIRIKVSAEDMFDPLRHCTAAGDLRIDHGGRAITCEADDVLTEERRSIVLRQILPAAIQLHSERLSV
;
A
#
# COMPACT_ATOMS: atom_id res chain seq x y z
N MET A 1 -30.44 4.54 66.39
CA MET A 1 -29.62 3.48 65.77
C MET A 1 -28.74 4.11 64.70
N ARG A 2 -27.46 3.71 64.63
CA ARG A 2 -26.37 4.40 63.92
C ARG A 2 -26.44 4.22 62.38
N GLN A 3 -26.07 5.28 61.67
CA GLN A 3 -25.72 5.34 60.25
C GLN A 3 -24.51 4.44 59.94
N PRO A 4 -24.21 4.05 58.67
CA PRO A 4 -23.57 5.05 57.80
C PRO A 4 -23.90 4.94 56.30
N ARG A 5 -24.19 6.11 55.74
CA ARG A 5 -23.91 6.47 54.35
C ARG A 5 -22.44 6.20 54.05
N ARG A 6 -22.11 5.31 53.10
CA ARG A 6 -20.78 5.30 52.45
C ARG A 6 -20.69 4.54 51.12
N THR A 7 -21.74 3.83 50.69
CA THR A 7 -21.65 2.97 49.50
C THR A 7 -21.92 3.65 48.15
N ALA A 8 -22.41 4.88 48.11
CA ALA A 8 -22.83 5.51 46.85
C ALA A 8 -21.72 6.25 46.07
N LEU A 9 -20.51 6.44 46.63
CA LEU A 9 -19.48 7.31 46.04
C LEU A 9 -18.42 6.58 45.19
N LEU A 10 -18.42 5.24 45.14
CA LEU A 10 -17.41 4.46 44.41
C LEU A 10 -17.84 4.00 43.01
N LEU A 11 -19.12 4.11 42.67
CA LEU A 11 -19.63 3.72 41.34
C LEU A 11 -19.11 4.62 40.20
N PRO A 12 -19.00 5.96 40.33
CA PRO A 12 -18.57 6.81 39.21
C PRO A 12 -17.12 6.57 38.75
N PRO A 13 -16.11 6.44 39.64
CA PRO A 13 -14.73 6.19 39.23
C PRO A 13 -14.54 4.83 38.55
N TRP A 14 -15.24 3.79 39.03
CA TRP A 14 -15.12 2.46 38.45
C TRP A 14 -15.72 2.40 37.05
N LEU A 15 -16.87 3.05 36.83
CA LEU A 15 -17.46 3.15 35.49
C LEU A 15 -16.54 3.90 34.51
N MET A 16 -15.91 5.00 34.97
CA MET A 16 -14.95 5.75 34.16
C MET A 16 -13.72 4.91 33.80
N MET A 17 -13.18 4.14 34.75
CA MET A 17 -12.05 3.24 34.49
C MET A 17 -12.43 2.16 33.47
N VAL A 18 -13.62 1.56 33.60
CA VAL A 18 -14.12 0.56 32.65
C VAL A 18 -14.29 1.19 31.26
N VAL A 19 -14.93 2.35 31.14
CA VAL A 19 -15.09 3.08 29.87
C VAL A 19 -13.73 3.42 29.25
N CYS A 20 -12.77 3.86 30.06
CA CYS A 20 -11.42 4.17 29.60
C CYS A 20 -10.67 2.91 29.13
N CYS A 21 -10.85 1.78 29.81
CA CYS A 21 -10.30 0.50 29.38
C CYS A 21 -10.92 0.02 28.06
N VAL A 22 -12.24 0.16 27.87
CA VAL A 22 -12.88 -0.22 26.61
C VAL A 22 -12.40 0.69 25.47
N GLY A 23 -12.28 2.00 25.71
CA GLY A 23 -11.80 2.95 24.69
C GLY A 23 -10.34 2.70 24.26
N VAL A 24 -9.45 2.41 25.21
CA VAL A 24 -8.04 2.09 24.90
C VAL A 24 -7.90 0.73 24.22
N CYS A 25 -8.75 -0.26 24.54
CA CYS A 25 -8.72 -1.56 23.89
C CYS A 25 -9.20 -1.52 22.43
N VAL A 26 -10.12 -0.62 22.06
CA VAL A 26 -10.59 -0.50 20.67
C VAL A 26 -9.53 0.15 19.76
N ALA A 27 -8.65 1.01 20.30
CA ALA A 27 -7.54 1.58 19.52
C ALA A 27 -6.40 0.58 19.24
N ALA A 28 -6.39 -0.58 19.92
CA ALA A 28 -5.33 -1.57 19.81
C ALA A 28 -5.63 -2.72 18.83
N ASP A 29 -6.71 -2.62 18.03
CA ASP A 29 -7.08 -3.66 17.07
C ASP A 29 -5.94 -3.86 16.03
N PRO A 30 -5.25 -5.03 16.04
CA PRO A 30 -4.21 -5.33 15.06
C PRO A 30 -4.73 -5.32 13.62
N ALA A 31 -6.06 -5.44 13.42
CA ALA A 31 -6.69 -5.36 12.11
C ALA A 31 -6.65 -3.96 11.48
N VAL A 32 -6.36 -2.90 12.27
CA VAL A 32 -6.21 -1.51 11.79
C VAL A 32 -4.74 -1.10 11.72
N LYS A 33 -3.79 -2.05 11.70
CA LYS A 33 -2.45 -1.72 11.24
C LYS A 33 -2.49 -1.53 9.73
N HIS A 34 -2.56 -0.27 9.29
CA HIS A 34 -2.16 0.09 7.94
C HIS A 34 -0.79 -0.54 7.67
N ARG A 35 -0.77 -1.60 6.86
CA ARG A 35 0.45 -2.30 6.46
C ARG A 35 1.19 -1.40 5.48
N CYS A 36 1.92 -0.41 6.00
CA CYS A 36 2.85 0.38 5.22
C CYS A 36 4.01 -0.53 4.78
N GLY A 37 3.83 -1.27 3.67
CA GLY A 37 4.86 -2.12 3.07
C GLY A 37 5.98 -1.35 2.38
N PHE A 38 5.84 -0.02 2.26
CA PHE A 38 6.81 0.85 1.60
C PHE A 38 8.20 0.76 2.25
N ASP A 39 8.29 0.81 3.58
CA ASP A 39 9.58 0.75 4.28
C ASP A 39 10.26 -0.61 4.11
N ALA A 40 9.49 -1.70 4.21
CA ALA A 40 9.98 -3.06 3.99
C ALA A 40 10.49 -3.24 2.56
N MET A 41 9.78 -2.69 1.58
CA MET A 41 10.20 -2.65 0.19
C MET A 41 11.47 -1.82 0.00
N MET A 42 11.54 -0.61 0.54
CA MET A 42 12.73 0.24 0.37
C MET A 42 13.97 -0.42 0.96
N LYS A 43 13.84 -1.14 2.07
CA LYS A 43 14.92 -1.93 2.68
C LYS A 43 15.41 -3.08 1.77
N LYS A 44 14.52 -3.72 1.00
CA LYS A 44 14.86 -4.83 0.10
C LYS A 44 15.62 -4.39 -1.16
N TYR A 45 15.27 -3.22 -1.71
CA TYR A 45 15.73 -2.80 -3.04
C TYR A 45 16.87 -1.75 -3.02
N GLY A 46 17.21 -1.17 -1.87
CA GLY A 46 18.32 -0.21 -1.75
C GLY A 46 18.10 1.13 -2.49
N ARG A 47 19.22 1.85 -2.70
CA ARG A 47 19.28 3.16 -3.40
C ARG A 47 18.88 2.97 -4.86
N LEU A 48 18.03 3.87 -5.34
CA LEU A 48 17.51 3.82 -6.70
C LEU A 48 18.57 4.25 -7.72
N PRO A 49 18.65 3.62 -8.91
CA PRO A 49 19.59 4.00 -9.97
C PRO A 49 19.27 5.39 -10.55
N THR A 50 20.29 6.04 -11.13
CA THR A 50 20.14 7.25 -11.94
C THR A 50 19.27 6.95 -13.15
N ALA A 51 18.21 7.73 -13.35
CA ALA A 51 17.31 7.56 -14.48
C ALA A 51 17.65 8.57 -15.59
N VAL A 52 17.62 8.09 -16.83
CA VAL A 52 17.78 8.91 -18.03
C VAL A 52 16.42 9.02 -18.68
N VAL A 53 15.88 10.24 -18.82
CA VAL A 53 14.59 10.46 -19.47
C VAL A 53 14.73 11.38 -20.65
N ARG A 54 13.82 11.17 -21.60
CA ARG A 54 13.67 11.99 -22.78
C ARG A 54 12.76 13.17 -22.45
N GLU A 55 13.24 14.38 -22.68
CA GLU A 55 12.42 15.58 -22.50
C GLU A 55 11.27 15.63 -23.52
N VAL A 56 10.10 16.08 -23.07
CA VAL A 56 8.98 16.44 -23.95
C VAL A 56 9.22 17.85 -24.50
N PRO A 57 9.30 18.05 -25.82
CA PRO A 57 9.57 19.38 -26.40
C PRO A 57 8.52 20.40 -25.96
N ARG A 58 8.94 21.53 -25.39
CA ARG A 58 8.03 22.67 -25.14
C ARG A 58 7.75 23.41 -26.43
N ARG A 59 6.60 24.09 -26.51
CA ARG A 59 6.22 24.89 -27.67
C ARG A 59 7.30 25.94 -27.96
N GLY A 60 8.00 25.81 -29.10
CA GLY A 60 9.09 26.69 -29.49
C GLY A 60 10.51 26.11 -29.36
N GLN A 61 10.70 24.96 -28.71
CA GLN A 61 11.96 24.20 -28.74
C GLN A 61 11.97 23.22 -29.93
N GLY A 62 13.10 23.12 -30.63
CA GLY A 62 13.27 22.20 -31.76
C GLY A 62 13.15 20.73 -31.33
N ALA A 63 12.84 19.84 -32.27
CA ALA A 63 12.66 18.40 -32.02
C ALA A 63 13.97 17.65 -31.66
N MET A 64 15.03 18.36 -31.27
CA MET A 64 16.26 17.75 -30.78
C MET A 64 15.95 17.09 -29.43
N GLN A 65 16.11 15.78 -29.39
CA GLN A 65 15.83 14.97 -28.20
C GLN A 65 17.03 15.08 -27.26
N ALA A 66 16.91 15.89 -26.20
CA ALA A 66 17.85 15.85 -25.09
C ALA A 66 17.43 14.71 -24.15
N TYR A 67 18.38 13.85 -23.82
CA TYR A 67 18.26 12.93 -22.71
C TYR A 67 18.82 13.64 -21.48
N THR A 68 17.98 13.91 -20.48
CA THR A 68 18.44 14.41 -19.19
C THR A 68 18.67 13.24 -18.26
N ALA A 69 19.90 13.15 -17.75
CA ALA A 69 20.21 12.30 -16.61
C ALA A 69 19.85 13.10 -15.35
N ALA A 70 18.88 12.63 -14.58
CA ALA A 70 18.56 13.23 -13.29
C ALA A 70 19.66 12.84 -12.28
N GLY A 71 20.73 13.63 -12.24
CA GLY A 71 21.78 13.58 -11.21
C GLY A 71 21.40 14.46 -10.02
N GLU A 72 22.00 14.22 -8.85
CA GLU A 72 21.74 14.97 -7.61
C GLU A 72 22.10 16.48 -7.70
N ASP A 73 22.77 16.91 -8.77
CA ASP A 73 23.43 18.21 -8.87
C ASP A 73 22.76 19.19 -9.88
N GLY A 74 21.57 18.87 -10.40
CA GLY A 74 20.80 19.70 -11.36
C GLY A 74 19.60 20.41 -10.73
N ASP A 75 19.63 21.75 -10.75
CA ASP A 75 18.71 22.69 -10.07
C ASP A 75 17.27 22.76 -10.63
N ASP A 76 16.77 21.73 -11.30
CA ASP A 76 15.35 21.66 -11.70
C ASP A 76 14.55 20.61 -10.92
N GLY A 77 15.19 19.76 -10.11
CA GLY A 77 14.56 18.94 -9.07
C GLY A 77 13.63 17.82 -9.54
N TRP A 78 13.32 17.72 -10.82
CA TRP A 78 12.42 16.72 -11.40
C TRP A 78 13.20 15.48 -11.85
N ALA A 79 12.89 14.33 -11.25
CA ALA A 79 13.45 13.05 -11.67
C ALA A 79 12.36 12.12 -12.23
N PRO A 80 12.70 11.22 -13.15
CA PRO A 80 11.76 10.20 -13.62
C PRO A 80 11.14 9.44 -12.45
N ILE A 81 9.84 9.14 -12.50
CA ILE A 81 9.19 8.41 -11.43
C ILE A 81 9.82 7.02 -11.26
N ARG A 82 10.15 6.68 -10.02
CA ARG A 82 10.80 5.42 -9.64
C ARG A 82 9.80 4.51 -8.95
N ILE A 83 9.18 3.61 -9.71
CA ILE A 83 8.11 2.72 -9.23
C ILE A 83 8.71 1.38 -8.80
N LYS A 84 8.53 1.02 -7.54
CA LYS A 84 8.82 -0.33 -7.03
C LYS A 84 7.49 -1.07 -6.86
N VAL A 85 7.45 -2.36 -7.24
CA VAL A 85 6.25 -3.20 -7.13
C VAL A 85 6.46 -4.37 -6.16
N SER A 86 5.52 -4.56 -5.24
CA SER A 86 5.42 -5.75 -4.40
C SER A 86 4.23 -6.57 -4.89
N ALA A 87 4.46 -7.86 -5.12
CA ALA A 87 3.44 -8.80 -5.55
C ALA A 87 3.27 -9.94 -4.53
N GLU A 88 3.64 -9.71 -3.26
CA GLU A 88 3.59 -10.72 -2.19
C GLU A 88 2.20 -11.37 -2.07
N ASP A 89 1.13 -10.58 -2.22
CA ASP A 89 -0.25 -11.06 -2.14
C ASP A 89 -0.61 -12.08 -3.24
N MET A 90 0.08 -12.04 -4.38
CA MET A 90 -0.10 -13.04 -5.45
C MET A 90 0.51 -14.40 -5.12
N PHE A 91 1.38 -14.49 -4.10
CA PHE A 91 2.05 -15.71 -3.67
C PHE A 91 1.56 -16.22 -2.30
N ASP A 92 0.80 -15.41 -1.56
CA ASP A 92 0.14 -15.81 -0.31
C ASP A 92 -1.25 -16.39 -0.62
N PRO A 93 -1.48 -17.72 -0.49
CA PRO A 93 -2.76 -18.35 -0.82
C PRO A 93 -3.92 -17.85 0.05
N LEU A 94 -3.65 -17.12 1.15
CA LEU A 94 -4.69 -16.48 1.95
C LEU A 94 -5.15 -15.13 1.40
N ARG A 95 -4.44 -14.56 0.42
CA ARG A 95 -4.68 -13.22 -0.14
C ARG A 95 -5.14 -13.20 -1.60
N HIS A 96 -5.27 -14.36 -2.23
CA HIS A 96 -5.85 -14.48 -3.56
C HIS A 96 -6.76 -15.71 -3.66
N CYS A 97 -7.65 -15.73 -4.64
CA CYS A 97 -8.50 -16.88 -4.90
C CYS A 97 -7.68 -18.03 -5.49
N THR A 98 -7.65 -19.18 -4.79
CA THR A 98 -6.94 -20.39 -5.24
C THR A 98 -7.87 -21.40 -5.88
N ALA A 99 -9.14 -21.41 -5.48
CA ALA A 99 -10.21 -22.19 -6.06
C ALA A 99 -11.54 -21.42 -6.02
N ALA A 100 -12.48 -21.79 -6.91
CA ALA A 100 -13.85 -21.30 -6.83
C ALA A 100 -14.49 -21.79 -5.52
N GLY A 101 -15.22 -20.90 -4.84
CA GLY A 101 -15.80 -21.14 -3.52
C GLY A 101 -14.90 -20.76 -2.33
N ASP A 102 -13.62 -20.41 -2.57
CA ASP A 102 -12.77 -19.83 -1.53
C ASP A 102 -13.40 -18.57 -0.94
N LEU A 103 -13.30 -18.39 0.37
CA LEU A 103 -13.63 -17.12 1.04
C LEU A 103 -12.36 -16.27 1.17
N ARG A 104 -12.40 -15.06 0.62
CA ARG A 104 -11.31 -14.07 0.72
C ARG A 104 -11.82 -12.75 1.25
N ILE A 105 -10.93 -11.99 1.88
CA ILE A 105 -11.21 -10.62 2.27
C ILE A 105 -10.71 -9.74 1.13
N ASP A 106 -11.61 -8.96 0.52
CA ASP A 106 -11.23 -7.98 -0.49
C ASP A 106 -10.40 -6.83 0.14
N HIS A 107 -9.85 -5.97 -0.71
CA HIS A 107 -9.06 -4.83 -0.24
C HIS A 107 -9.88 -3.82 0.59
N GLY A 108 -11.21 -3.89 0.55
CA GLY A 108 -12.15 -3.11 1.35
C GLY A 108 -12.54 -3.75 2.69
N GLY A 109 -11.96 -4.90 3.04
CA GLY A 109 -12.26 -5.60 4.29
C GLY A 109 -13.52 -6.46 4.25
N ARG A 110 -14.13 -6.67 3.08
CA ARG A 110 -15.37 -7.45 2.92
C ARG A 110 -15.04 -8.89 2.55
N ALA A 111 -15.78 -9.82 3.14
CA ALA A 111 -15.73 -11.21 2.72
C ALA A 111 -16.38 -11.36 1.33
N ILE A 112 -15.66 -11.97 0.41
CA ILE A 112 -16.10 -12.33 -0.94
C ILE A 112 -15.96 -13.85 -1.12
N THR A 113 -16.87 -14.43 -1.90
CA THR A 113 -16.77 -15.81 -2.37
C THR A 113 -16.17 -15.78 -3.77
N CYS A 114 -15.03 -16.45 -3.96
CA CYS A 114 -14.36 -16.49 -5.25
C CYS A 114 -15.18 -17.25 -6.29
N GLU A 115 -15.39 -16.65 -7.46
CA GLU A 115 -15.90 -17.32 -8.65
C GLU A 115 -14.76 -17.99 -9.44
N ALA A 116 -15.10 -18.80 -10.45
CA ALA A 116 -14.09 -19.43 -11.30
C ALA A 116 -13.19 -18.39 -12.01
N ASP A 117 -13.76 -17.23 -12.35
CA ASP A 117 -13.02 -16.14 -12.98
C ASP A 117 -12.15 -15.33 -12.01
N ASP A 118 -12.30 -15.51 -10.71
CA ASP A 118 -11.44 -14.84 -9.71
C ASP A 118 -10.15 -15.61 -9.42
N VAL A 119 -10.11 -16.91 -9.77
CA VAL A 119 -8.96 -17.78 -9.47
C VAL A 119 -7.70 -17.25 -10.16
N LEU A 120 -6.67 -16.99 -9.36
CA LEU A 120 -5.36 -16.57 -9.84
C LEU A 120 -4.55 -17.82 -10.24
N THR A 121 -4.76 -18.28 -11.47
CA THR A 121 -3.94 -19.36 -12.04
C THR A 121 -2.49 -18.91 -12.25
N GLU A 122 -1.57 -19.87 -12.42
CA GLU A 122 -0.16 -19.56 -12.67
C GLU A 122 0.02 -18.79 -14.00
N GLU A 123 -0.80 -19.08 -15.01
CA GLU A 123 -0.80 -18.36 -16.28
C GLU A 123 -1.21 -16.90 -16.08
N ARG A 124 -2.31 -16.66 -15.33
CA ARG A 124 -2.79 -15.32 -15.01
C ARG A 124 -1.76 -14.54 -14.18
N ARG A 125 -1.17 -15.18 -13.16
CA ARG A 125 -0.08 -14.60 -12.35
C ARG A 125 1.12 -14.22 -13.23
N SER A 126 1.54 -15.10 -14.14
CA SER A 126 2.65 -14.86 -15.06
C SER A 126 2.39 -13.68 -16.00
N ILE A 127 1.18 -13.57 -16.56
CA ILE A 127 0.77 -12.44 -17.42
C ILE A 127 0.86 -11.12 -16.64
N VAL A 128 0.34 -11.09 -15.40
CA VAL A 128 0.37 -9.88 -14.58
C VAL A 128 1.81 -9.46 -14.26
N LEU A 129 2.65 -10.40 -13.81
CA LEU A 129 4.02 -10.11 -13.38
C LEU A 129 4.98 -9.80 -14.53
N ARG A 130 4.86 -10.49 -15.67
CA ARG A 130 5.82 -10.41 -16.77
C ARG A 130 5.40 -9.46 -17.89
N GLN A 131 4.12 -9.13 -18.01
CA GLN A 131 3.60 -8.32 -19.11
C GLN A 131 2.91 -7.05 -18.60
N ILE A 132 1.83 -7.19 -17.83
CA ILE A 132 0.96 -6.05 -17.46
C ILE A 132 1.71 -5.05 -16.59
N LEU A 133 2.32 -5.52 -15.48
CA LEU A 133 3.01 -4.64 -14.55
C LEU A 133 4.22 -3.93 -15.21
N PRO A 134 5.14 -4.62 -15.91
CA PRO A 134 6.23 -3.95 -16.61
C PRO A 134 5.76 -2.92 -17.64
N ALA A 135 4.76 -3.25 -18.46
CA ALA A 135 4.23 -2.33 -19.47
C ALA A 135 3.59 -1.08 -18.83
N ALA A 136 2.80 -1.26 -17.77
CA ALA A 136 2.20 -0.14 -17.04
C ALA A 136 3.27 0.74 -16.38
N ILE A 137 4.28 0.16 -15.73
CA ILE A 137 5.40 0.89 -15.13
C ILE A 137 6.11 1.72 -16.20
N GLN A 138 6.43 1.12 -17.35
CA GLN A 138 7.11 1.81 -18.44
C GLN A 138 6.32 3.03 -18.91
N LEU A 139 5.03 2.87 -19.19
CA LEU A 139 4.15 3.96 -19.64
C LEU A 139 4.10 5.14 -18.67
N HIS A 140 4.19 4.87 -17.37
CA HIS A 140 4.23 5.91 -16.33
C HIS A 140 5.64 6.51 -16.18
N SER A 141 6.69 5.70 -16.17
CA SER A 141 8.08 6.17 -16.02
C SER A 141 8.56 7.04 -17.19
N GLU A 142 8.00 6.86 -18.39
CA GLU A 142 8.35 7.65 -19.57
C GLU A 142 7.65 9.01 -19.61
N ARG A 143 6.57 9.21 -18.85
CA ARG A 143 5.71 10.40 -18.94
C ARG A 143 5.65 11.23 -17.66
N LEU A 144 6.00 10.64 -16.52
CA LEU A 144 5.92 11.29 -15.21
C LEU A 144 7.31 11.53 -14.64
N SER A 145 7.55 12.79 -14.28
CA SER A 145 8.64 13.18 -13.40
C SER A 145 8.05 13.57 -12.03
N VAL A 146 8.81 13.37 -10.96
CA VAL A 146 8.47 13.69 -9.56
C VAL A 146 9.62 14.33 -8.82
#